data_AF-A0A7W2UME0-F1
#
_entry.id   AF-A0A7W2UME0-F1
#
_cell.length_a   1.000
_cell.length_b   1.000
_cell.length_c   1.000
_cell.angle_alpha   90.00
_cell.angle_beta   90.00
_cell.angle_gamma   90.00
#
_symmetry.space_group_name_H-M   'P 1'
#
loop_
_entity.id
_entity.type
_entity.pdbx_description
1 polymer ?
#
loop_
_entity_poly.entity_id
_entity_poly.type
_entity_poly.pdbx_seq_one_letter_code
_entity_poly.pdbx_strand_id
1 'polypeptide(L)'
;MHDESTYRQRRTARRTSGISAATLVTVAALGGCSSSPPGLVESADKKCDIVTDRFRGDLAYGHDIGGDDLAKMRKRGALIRDLYTHVKGLPAPESKAKRAELTTWLQKLDAYADELYTMHNTFQNAKPGMDLLLAMIAAEAGTKSKEAGTAAKAFGFHSCADVKRWEYLPPD
;
A
#
# COMPACT_ATOMS: atom_id res chain seq x y z
N MET A 1 -30.32 -55.37 28.17
CA MET A 1 -30.24 -56.71 28.79
C MET A 1 -28.80 -57.15 28.70
N HIS A 2 -28.19 -57.40 29.85
CA HIS A 2 -26.78 -57.73 30.06
C HIS A 2 -26.38 -59.06 29.39
N ASP A 3 -25.13 -59.16 28.94
CA ASP A 3 -24.34 -60.31 29.37
C ASP A 3 -22.84 -59.95 29.49
N GLU A 4 -22.34 -60.15 30.71
CA GLU A 4 -20.96 -59.99 31.15
C GLU A 4 -20.24 -61.33 30.93
N SER A 5 -19.14 -61.32 30.17
CA SER A 5 -18.19 -62.43 30.14
C SER A 5 -16.83 -61.92 30.58
N THR A 6 -16.59 -61.99 31.89
CA THR A 6 -15.27 -61.90 32.49
C THR A 6 -14.66 -63.30 32.54
N TYR A 7 -13.45 -63.50 32.00
CA TYR A 7 -12.38 -64.31 32.63
C TYR A 7 -11.11 -64.34 31.77
N ARG A 8 -10.07 -63.62 32.21
CA ARG A 8 -8.75 -64.18 32.60
C ARG A 8 -7.72 -63.07 32.75
N GLN A 9 -7.47 -62.72 34.00
CA GLN A 9 -6.21 -62.12 34.42
C GLN A 9 -5.06 -63.13 34.22
N ARG A 10 -4.00 -62.72 33.52
CA ARG A 10 -2.64 -63.12 33.85
C ARG A 10 -1.82 -61.85 34.06
N ARG A 11 -1.51 -61.58 35.33
CA ARG A 11 -0.45 -60.64 35.74
C ARG A 11 0.88 -61.40 35.75
N THR A 12 1.91 -60.82 35.14
CA THR A 12 3.23 -60.51 35.74
C THR A 12 4.14 -60.07 34.59
N ALA A 13 4.38 -58.76 34.50
CA ALA A 13 5.50 -58.06 35.12
C ALA A 13 6.80 -58.20 34.31
N ARG A 14 6.99 -57.27 33.37
CA ARG A 14 8.34 -56.81 33.03
C ARG A 14 8.35 -55.29 33.14
N ARG A 15 8.95 -54.83 34.25
CA ARG A 15 9.36 -53.46 34.47
C ARG A 15 10.34 -53.07 33.35
N THR A 16 10.00 -52.03 32.62
CA THR A 16 10.98 -51.06 32.12
C THR A 16 10.33 -49.69 32.25
N SER A 17 10.89 -48.92 33.17
CA SER A 17 10.61 -47.53 33.45
C SER A 17 10.78 -46.67 32.19
N GLY A 18 9.92 -45.67 31.99
CA GLY A 18 10.11 -44.73 30.90
C GLY A 18 8.92 -43.81 30.63
N ILE A 19 8.63 -42.94 31.59
CA ILE A 19 8.16 -41.55 31.41
C ILE A 19 6.99 -41.35 30.43
N SER A 20 5.82 -41.09 31.03
CA SER A 20 4.68 -40.44 30.42
C SER A 20 5.10 -39.20 29.62
N ALA A 21 4.81 -39.18 28.32
CA ALA A 21 4.73 -37.95 27.55
C ALA A 21 3.34 -37.92 26.90
N ALA A 22 2.37 -37.39 27.65
CA ALA A 22 1.16 -36.86 27.06
C ALA A 22 1.59 -35.69 26.18
N THR A 23 1.61 -35.88 24.86
CA THR A 23 1.65 -34.75 23.92
C THR A 23 0.32 -34.02 24.04
N LEU A 24 0.30 -33.07 24.97
CA LEU A 24 -0.56 -31.90 24.90
C LEU A 24 -0.35 -31.30 23.52
N VAL A 25 -1.36 -31.42 22.67
CA VAL A 25 -1.51 -30.58 21.48
C VAL A 25 -1.78 -29.18 22.02
N THR A 26 -0.70 -28.45 22.27
CA THR A 26 -0.74 -27.04 22.61
C THR A 26 -1.29 -26.33 21.37
N VAL A 27 -2.57 -25.98 21.41
CA VAL A 27 -3.14 -24.98 20.50
C VAL A 27 -2.38 -23.70 20.79
N ALA A 28 -1.37 -23.42 19.97
CA ALA A 28 -0.65 -22.16 19.95
C ALA A 28 -1.59 -21.08 19.42
N ALA A 29 -2.52 -20.64 20.26
CA ALA A 29 -3.09 -19.32 20.15
C ALA A 29 -2.02 -18.36 20.69
N LEU A 30 -1.23 -17.75 19.81
CA LEU A 30 -0.50 -16.49 20.05
C LEU A 30 0.22 -16.08 18.75
N GLY A 31 -0.13 -14.90 18.24
CA GLY A 31 0.52 -14.28 17.08
C GLY A 31 -0.36 -14.27 15.83
N GLY A 32 -1.50 -13.59 15.90
CA GLY A 32 -2.20 -13.18 14.68
C GLY A 32 -1.27 -12.27 13.88
N CYS A 33 -0.53 -12.85 12.94
CA CYS A 33 0.06 -12.11 11.85
C CYS A 33 -1.12 -11.42 11.17
N SER A 34 -1.31 -10.13 11.48
CA SER A 34 -2.18 -9.22 10.76
C SER A 34 -1.57 -9.03 9.36
N SER A 35 -1.51 -10.11 8.58
CA SER A 35 -0.97 -10.11 7.23
C SER A 35 -1.99 -9.46 6.33
N SER A 36 -1.54 -8.50 5.54
CA SER A 36 -2.28 -8.07 4.35
C SER A 36 -2.63 -9.31 3.50
N PRO A 37 -3.73 -9.28 2.73
CA PRO A 37 -4.09 -10.39 1.87
C PRO A 37 -2.93 -10.69 0.91
N PRO A 38 -2.66 -11.97 0.61
CA PRO A 38 -1.60 -12.32 -0.31
C PRO A 38 -1.80 -11.57 -1.63
N GLY A 39 -0.74 -10.90 -2.08
CA GLY A 39 -0.73 -10.14 -3.33
C GLY A 39 -1.19 -8.68 -3.25
N LEU A 40 -1.73 -8.17 -2.13
CA LEU A 40 -2.12 -6.75 -2.04
C LEU A 40 -0.90 -5.82 -2.20
N VAL A 41 0.13 -6.05 -1.37
CA VAL A 41 1.36 -5.24 -1.38
C VAL A 41 2.06 -5.35 -2.72
N GLU A 42 2.28 -6.58 -3.20
CA GLU A 42 2.93 -6.85 -4.50
C GLU A 42 2.19 -6.20 -5.67
N SER A 43 0.86 -6.33 -5.73
CA SER A 43 0.05 -5.78 -6.81
C SER A 43 0.02 -4.25 -6.82
N ALA A 44 -0.05 -3.64 -5.63
CA ALA A 44 0.02 -2.18 -5.49
C ALA A 44 1.41 -1.66 -5.87
N ASP A 45 2.48 -2.26 -5.35
CA ASP A 45 3.86 -1.84 -5.63
C ASP A 45 4.21 -1.98 -7.11
N LYS A 46 3.81 -3.09 -7.76
CA LYS A 46 3.98 -3.25 -9.20
C LYS A 46 3.28 -2.15 -10.01
N LYS A 47 2.10 -1.71 -9.57
CA LYS A 47 1.38 -0.61 -10.22
C LYS A 47 2.09 0.73 -9.96
N CYS A 48 2.60 0.95 -8.74
CA CYS A 48 3.41 2.11 -8.40
C CYS A 48 4.71 2.17 -9.19
N ASP A 49 5.36 1.04 -9.49
CA ASP A 49 6.55 1.00 -10.36
C ASP A 49 6.20 1.50 -11.77
N ILE A 50 5.10 1.03 -12.35
CA ILE A 50 4.64 1.50 -13.68
C ILE A 50 4.38 3.01 -13.66
N VAL A 51 3.69 3.52 -12.63
CA VAL A 51 3.44 4.96 -12.47
C VAL A 51 4.77 5.72 -12.38
N THR A 52 5.70 5.20 -11.59
CA THR A 52 7.03 5.78 -11.38
C THR A 52 7.83 5.85 -12.68
N ASP A 53 7.86 4.76 -13.44
CA ASP A 53 8.59 4.69 -14.71
C ASP A 53 8.03 5.70 -15.72
N ARG A 54 6.70 5.85 -15.78
CA ARG A 54 6.05 6.87 -16.61
C ARG A 54 6.43 8.28 -16.14
N PHE A 55 6.43 8.53 -14.83
CA PHE A 55 6.74 9.85 -14.24
C PHE A 55 8.21 10.25 -14.46
N ARG A 56 9.12 9.28 -14.56
CA ARG A 56 10.54 9.50 -14.86
C ARG A 56 10.88 9.47 -16.35
N GLY A 57 10.01 8.87 -17.16
CA GLY A 57 10.15 8.74 -18.59
C GLY A 57 9.34 9.80 -19.33
N ASP A 58 8.32 9.35 -20.06
CA ASP A 58 7.56 10.17 -20.99
C ASP A 58 6.67 11.24 -20.33
N LEU A 59 6.40 11.13 -19.03
CA LEU A 59 5.64 12.11 -18.24
C LEU A 59 6.52 12.94 -17.30
N ALA A 60 7.85 12.84 -17.41
CA ALA A 60 8.74 13.72 -16.67
C ALA A 60 8.51 15.18 -17.04
N TYR A 61 8.49 16.06 -16.03
CA TYR A 61 8.59 17.49 -16.25
C TYR A 61 10.04 17.86 -16.53
N GLY A 62 10.24 18.98 -17.23
CA GLY A 62 11.57 19.50 -17.54
C GLY A 62 12.19 20.21 -16.33
N HIS A 63 13.11 21.13 -16.60
CA HIS A 63 13.65 22.02 -15.57
C HIS A 63 12.56 22.92 -14.96
N ASP A 64 11.58 23.29 -15.77
CA ASP A 64 10.43 24.08 -15.36
C ASP A 64 9.13 23.35 -15.73
N ILE A 65 8.05 23.72 -15.05
CA ILE A 65 6.70 23.28 -15.37
C ILE A 65 6.00 24.43 -16.10
N GLY A 66 5.45 24.15 -17.27
CA GLY A 66 4.78 25.16 -18.09
C GLY A 66 3.51 24.68 -18.80
N GLY A 67 2.98 25.53 -19.69
CA GLY A 67 1.82 25.20 -20.52
C GLY A 67 2.03 23.97 -21.40
N ASP A 68 3.26 23.72 -21.84
CA ASP A 68 3.60 22.55 -22.66
C ASP A 68 3.48 21.21 -21.87
N ASP A 69 3.45 21.28 -20.54
CA ASP A 69 3.30 20.11 -19.68
C ASP A 69 1.83 19.79 -19.35
N LEU A 70 0.86 20.59 -19.81
CA LEU A 70 -0.57 20.40 -19.49
C LEU A 70 -1.05 18.97 -19.78
N ALA A 71 -0.64 18.40 -20.91
CA ALA A 71 -0.96 17.03 -21.27
C ALA A 71 -0.32 16.01 -20.31
N LYS A 72 0.90 16.27 -19.82
CA LYS A 72 1.58 15.42 -18.84
C LYS A 72 0.89 15.51 -17.48
N MET A 73 0.55 16.71 -17.01
CA MET A 73 -0.16 16.92 -15.74
C MET A 73 -1.46 16.10 -15.67
N ARG A 74 -2.29 16.23 -16.71
CA ARG A 74 -3.54 15.48 -16.82
C ARG A 74 -3.30 13.97 -16.83
N LYS A 75 -2.30 13.49 -17.59
CA LYS A 75 -1.95 12.05 -17.65
C LYS A 75 -1.43 11.54 -16.30
N ARG A 76 -0.59 12.32 -15.61
CA ARG A 76 -0.09 11.98 -14.28
C ARG A 76 -1.25 11.86 -13.28
N GLY A 77 -2.17 12.82 -13.24
CA GLY A 77 -3.37 12.76 -12.40
C GLY A 77 -4.23 11.52 -12.70
N ALA A 78 -4.45 11.20 -13.97
CA ALA A 78 -5.19 10.01 -14.38
C ALA A 78 -4.52 8.71 -13.92
N LEU A 79 -3.18 8.61 -14.01
CA LEU A 79 -2.43 7.44 -13.52
C LEU A 79 -2.53 7.26 -12.01
N ILE A 80 -2.54 8.35 -11.24
CA ILE A 80 -2.75 8.28 -9.78
C ILE A 80 -4.18 7.82 -9.45
N ARG A 81 -5.19 8.31 -10.16
CA ARG A 81 -6.59 7.83 -10.01
C ARG A 81 -6.75 6.36 -10.41
N ASP A 82 -6.06 5.92 -11.45
CA ASP A 82 -6.03 4.52 -11.88
C ASP A 82 -5.38 3.62 -10.81
N LEU A 83 -4.26 4.06 -10.22
CA LEU A 83 -3.62 3.39 -9.08
C LEU A 83 -4.56 3.30 -7.87
N TYR A 84 -5.24 4.40 -7.52
CA TYR A 84 -6.25 4.41 -6.46
C TYR A 84 -7.34 3.37 -6.71
N THR A 85 -7.90 3.37 -7.93
CA THR A 85 -8.99 2.47 -8.31
C THR A 85 -8.54 1.01 -8.27
N HIS A 86 -7.33 0.73 -8.78
CA HIS A 86 -6.71 -0.59 -8.73
C HIS A 86 -6.61 -1.10 -7.30
N VAL A 87 -5.97 -0.34 -6.39
CA VAL A 87 -5.76 -0.81 -5.02
C VAL A 87 -7.05 -0.90 -4.22
N LYS A 88 -7.99 0.03 -4.43
CA LYS A 88 -9.33 -0.03 -3.81
C LYS A 88 -10.11 -1.28 -4.25
N GLY A 89 -9.87 -1.78 -5.45
CA GLY A 89 -10.48 -3.01 -5.97
C GLY A 89 -9.84 -4.30 -5.43
N LEU A 90 -8.70 -4.23 -4.75
CA LEU A 90 -8.06 -5.40 -4.16
C LEU A 90 -8.75 -5.81 -2.85
N PRO A 91 -8.67 -7.09 -2.44
CA PRO A 91 -9.18 -7.55 -1.16
C PRO A 91 -8.60 -6.71 -0.02
N ALA A 92 -9.44 -6.14 0.84
CA ALA A 92 -8.97 -5.32 1.96
C ALA A 92 -8.35 -6.21 3.07
N PRO A 93 -7.42 -5.67 3.88
CA PRO A 93 -6.92 -6.38 5.06
C PRO A 93 -8.03 -6.77 6.04
N GLU A 94 -7.88 -7.96 6.63
CA GLU A 94 -8.81 -8.47 7.65
C GLU A 94 -8.73 -7.64 8.93
N SER A 95 -7.52 -7.25 9.32
CA SER A 95 -7.25 -6.39 10.48
C SER A 95 -7.83 -5.00 10.29
N LYS A 96 -8.61 -4.53 11.28
CA LYS A 96 -9.17 -3.18 11.32
C LYS A 96 -8.07 -2.11 11.28
N ALA A 97 -6.95 -2.33 11.97
CA ALA A 97 -5.83 -1.40 11.99
C ALA A 97 -5.19 -1.27 10.60
N LYS A 98 -4.88 -2.39 9.95
CA LYS A 98 -4.33 -2.38 8.58
C LYS A 98 -5.31 -1.81 7.57
N ARG A 99 -6.60 -2.08 7.71
CA ARG A 99 -7.62 -1.48 6.84
C ARG A 99 -7.71 0.04 7.01
N ALA A 100 -7.56 0.55 8.23
CA ALA A 100 -7.51 1.99 8.49
C ALA A 100 -6.27 2.63 7.86
N GLU A 101 -5.09 2.00 8.01
CA GLU A 101 -3.86 2.46 7.35
C GLU A 101 -4.00 2.48 5.81
N LEU A 102 -4.57 1.44 5.20
CA LEU A 102 -4.82 1.40 3.75
C LEU A 102 -5.76 2.52 3.33
N THR A 103 -6.82 2.75 4.10
CA THR A 103 -7.79 3.82 3.85
C THR A 103 -7.13 5.19 3.92
N THR A 104 -6.27 5.42 4.91
CA THR A 104 -5.49 6.66 5.03
C THR A 104 -4.58 6.86 3.82
N TRP A 105 -3.86 5.83 3.39
CA TRP A 105 -3.04 5.94 2.19
C TRP A 105 -3.87 6.25 0.94
N LEU A 106 -4.99 5.56 0.73
CA LEU A 106 -5.90 5.83 -0.39
C LEU A 106 -6.43 7.27 -0.37
N GLN A 107 -6.76 7.82 0.79
CA GLN A 107 -7.17 9.22 0.93
C GLN A 107 -6.06 10.20 0.55
N LYS A 108 -4.82 9.92 0.95
CA LYS A 108 -3.66 10.75 0.57
C LYS A 108 -3.36 10.67 -0.93
N LEU A 109 -3.49 9.48 -1.50
CA LEU A 109 -3.33 9.27 -2.93
C LEU A 109 -4.42 10.01 -3.74
N ASP A 110 -5.65 10.01 -3.23
CA ASP A 110 -6.77 10.72 -3.85
C ASP A 110 -6.58 12.24 -3.81
N ALA A 111 -6.18 12.77 -2.64
CA ALA A 111 -5.82 14.18 -2.49
C ALA A 111 -4.66 14.59 -3.41
N TYR A 112 -3.69 13.70 -3.62
CA TYR A 112 -2.62 13.94 -4.57
C TYR A 112 -3.14 14.02 -6.02
N ALA A 113 -4.04 13.12 -6.42
CA ALA A 113 -4.66 13.19 -7.74
C ALA A 113 -5.49 14.47 -7.94
N ASP A 114 -6.21 14.92 -6.91
CA ASP A 114 -6.95 16.18 -6.93
C ASP A 114 -6.02 17.38 -7.10
N GLU A 115 -4.89 17.40 -6.41
CA GLU A 115 -3.93 18.50 -6.55
C GLU A 115 -3.31 18.54 -7.95
N LEU A 116 -3.04 17.38 -8.57
CA LEU A 116 -2.61 17.33 -9.98
C LEU A 116 -3.67 17.87 -10.95
N TYR A 117 -4.96 17.66 -10.65
CA TYR A 117 -6.06 18.23 -11.43
C TYR A 117 -6.18 19.74 -11.22
N THR A 118 -6.07 20.22 -9.98
CA THR A 118 -6.01 21.65 -9.65
C THR A 118 -4.84 22.32 -10.37
N MET A 119 -3.66 21.70 -10.33
CA MET A 119 -2.48 22.17 -11.04
C MET A 119 -2.73 22.25 -12.55
N HIS A 120 -3.25 21.19 -13.18
CA HIS A 120 -3.61 21.22 -14.60
C HIS A 120 -4.55 22.39 -14.93
N ASN A 121 -5.62 22.58 -14.16
CA ASN A 121 -6.59 23.64 -14.40
C ASN A 121 -5.99 25.03 -14.20
N THR A 122 -5.19 25.25 -13.16
CA THR A 122 -4.59 26.57 -12.94
C THR A 122 -3.57 26.91 -14.00
N PHE A 123 -2.74 25.95 -14.43
CA PHE A 123 -1.81 26.16 -15.54
C PHE A 123 -2.56 26.42 -16.86
N GLN A 124 -3.66 25.71 -17.12
CA GLN A 124 -4.45 25.89 -18.35
C GLN A 124 -5.07 27.29 -18.43
N ASN A 125 -5.43 27.86 -17.28
CA ASN A 125 -6.09 29.16 -17.18
C ASN A 125 -5.14 30.28 -16.73
N ALA A 126 -3.83 30.01 -16.68
CA ALA A 126 -2.83 30.95 -16.20
C ALA A 126 -2.77 32.19 -17.10
N LYS A 127 -2.62 33.36 -16.47
CA LYS A 127 -2.37 34.64 -17.14
C LYS A 127 -0.98 35.15 -16.77
N PRO A 128 -0.40 36.06 -17.57
CA PRO A 128 0.84 36.73 -17.20
C PRO A 128 0.78 37.30 -15.77
N GLY A 129 1.85 37.10 -14.99
CA GLY A 129 1.95 37.56 -13.60
C GLY A 129 1.41 36.59 -12.53
N MET A 130 1.03 35.36 -12.92
CA MET A 130 0.58 34.32 -11.97
C MET A 130 1.71 33.37 -11.53
N ASP A 131 2.97 33.66 -11.85
CA ASP A 131 4.11 32.75 -11.67
C ASP A 131 4.26 32.24 -10.22
N LEU A 132 4.08 33.12 -9.24
CA LEU A 132 4.11 32.75 -7.82
C LEU A 132 3.01 31.74 -7.47
N LEU A 133 1.78 31.94 -7.98
CA LEU A 133 0.68 31.02 -7.72
C LEU A 133 0.95 29.65 -8.35
N LEU A 134 1.49 29.62 -9.57
CA LEU A 134 1.83 28.38 -10.25
C LEU A 134 2.91 27.60 -9.48
N ALA A 135 3.94 28.29 -8.99
CA ALA A 135 4.97 27.69 -8.15
C ALA A 135 4.39 27.15 -6.82
N MET A 136 3.49 27.88 -6.17
CA MET A 136 2.82 27.43 -4.95
C MET A 136 1.99 26.16 -5.17
N ILE A 137 1.23 26.09 -6.25
CA ILE A 137 0.40 24.91 -6.57
C ILE A 137 1.29 23.70 -6.90
N ALA A 138 2.37 23.89 -7.66
CA ALA A 138 3.32 22.82 -7.91
C ALA A 138 3.97 22.31 -6.61
N ALA A 139 4.31 23.22 -5.69
CA ALA A 139 4.84 22.87 -4.37
C ALA A 139 3.81 22.10 -3.53
N GLU A 140 2.54 22.50 -3.52
CA GLU A 140 1.46 21.79 -2.82
C GLU A 140 1.27 20.38 -3.36
N ALA A 141 1.29 20.23 -4.68
CA ALA A 141 1.25 18.92 -5.33
C ALA A 141 2.47 18.05 -4.93
N GLY A 142 3.62 18.65 -4.65
CA GLY A 142 4.80 18.03 -4.02
C GLY A 142 4.56 17.56 -2.60
N THR A 143 3.96 18.42 -1.77
CA THR A 143 3.58 18.09 -0.40
C THR A 143 2.61 16.91 -0.37
N LYS A 144 1.57 16.91 -1.21
CA LYS A 144 0.59 15.80 -1.27
C LYS A 144 1.21 14.48 -1.70
N SER A 145 2.11 14.49 -2.67
CA SER A 145 2.88 13.30 -3.06
C SER A 145 3.69 12.76 -1.87
N LYS A 146 4.39 13.63 -1.12
CA LYS A 146 5.16 13.25 0.09
C LYS A 146 4.29 12.66 1.20
N GLU A 147 3.12 13.23 1.43
CA GLU A 147 2.14 12.70 2.38
C GLU A 147 1.67 11.30 1.96
N ALA A 148 1.37 11.10 0.67
CA ALA A 148 1.00 9.79 0.13
C ALA A 148 2.12 8.76 0.32
N GLY A 149 3.37 9.11 0.02
CA GLY A 149 4.51 8.20 0.21
C GLY A 149 4.75 7.84 1.67
N THR A 150 4.58 8.81 2.58
CA THR A 150 4.70 8.58 4.03
C THR A 150 3.62 7.60 4.52
N ALA A 151 2.37 7.79 4.09
CA ALA A 151 1.29 6.87 4.41
C ALA A 151 1.50 5.48 3.78
N ALA A 152 2.07 5.42 2.57
CA ALA A 152 2.40 4.16 1.90
C ALA A 152 3.41 3.35 2.70
N LYS A 153 4.48 4.03 3.15
CA LYS A 153 5.52 3.44 4.00
C LYS A 153 4.96 2.92 5.32
N ALA A 154 4.05 3.66 5.94
CA ALA A 154 3.41 3.26 7.19
C ALA A 154 2.56 1.98 7.02
N PHE A 155 1.84 1.87 5.90
CA PHE A 155 1.08 0.66 5.57
C PHE A 155 2.00 -0.55 5.31
N GLY A 156 3.16 -0.32 4.67
CA GLY A 156 4.16 -1.33 4.32
C GLY A 156 4.38 -1.50 2.82
N PHE A 157 3.93 -0.54 1.99
CA PHE A 157 4.31 -0.50 0.58
C PHE A 157 5.76 -0.05 0.41
N HIS A 158 6.42 -0.56 -0.63
CA HIS A 158 7.80 -0.21 -0.96
C HIS A 158 7.88 0.78 -2.10
N SER A 159 7.47 0.38 -3.30
CA SER A 159 7.51 1.23 -4.50
C SER A 159 6.58 2.43 -4.37
N CYS A 160 5.40 2.25 -3.78
CA CYS A 160 4.49 3.37 -3.52
C CYS A 160 5.01 4.37 -2.47
N ALA A 161 6.01 3.99 -1.68
CA ALA A 161 6.65 4.87 -0.69
C ALA A 161 7.80 5.69 -1.28
N ASP A 162 8.35 5.30 -2.44
CA ASP A 162 9.46 6.00 -3.09
C ASP A 162 9.00 7.20 -3.93
N VAL A 163 8.28 8.11 -3.26
CA VAL A 163 7.67 9.30 -3.88
C VAL A 163 8.67 10.37 -4.29
N LYS A 164 9.95 10.26 -3.89
CA LYS A 164 11.02 11.08 -4.48
C LYS A 164 11.09 10.89 -5.98
N ARG A 165 10.79 9.69 -6.47
CA ARG A 165 10.72 9.40 -7.90
C ARG A 165 9.50 9.99 -8.60
N TRP A 166 8.55 10.53 -7.82
CA TRP A 166 7.38 11.24 -8.33
C TRP A 166 7.55 12.75 -8.24
N GLU A 167 8.69 13.24 -7.76
CA GLU A 167 8.94 14.67 -7.66
C GLU A 167 8.87 15.34 -9.04
N TYR A 168 8.56 16.63 -8.98
CA TYR A 168 8.31 17.44 -10.16
C TYR A 168 9.60 17.80 -10.88
N LEU A 169 10.65 18.01 -10.10
CA LEU A 169 11.97 18.39 -10.57
C LEU A 169 12.93 17.29 -10.17
N PRO A 170 13.89 16.93 -11.04
CA PRO A 170 14.99 16.07 -10.64
C PRO A 170 15.65 16.67 -9.39
N PRO A 171 16.00 15.86 -8.37
CA PRO A 171 16.90 16.34 -7.34
C PRO A 171 18.24 16.71 -8.00
N ASP A 172 18.71 17.93 -7.74
CA ASP A 172 20.04 18.40 -8.15
C ASP A 172 21.16 17.46 -7.68
#